data_AF-A0A7Z9UIT8-F1
#
_entry.id   AF-A0A7Z9UIT8-F1
#
_cell.length_a   1.000
_cell.length_b   1.000
_cell.length_c   1.000
_cell.angle_alpha   90.00
_cell.angle_beta   90.00
_cell.angle_gamma   90.00
#
_symmetry.space_group_name_H-M   'P 1'
#
loop_
_entity.id
_entity.type
_entity.pdbx_description
1 polymer ?
#
loop_
_entity_poly.entity_id
_entity_poly.type
_entity_poly.pdbx_seq_one_letter_code
_entity_poly.pdbx_strand_id
1 'polypeptide(L)'
;MNQLVRWINTKEEHATFIQSIMTDYFLAQRIKPKQKNEAGRQQYVDQTLLLQQIIVAGMKCKQTVDKSKPELVSILLNQFVELYFNEHGKEHLNAMQKG
;
A
#
# COMPACT_ATOMS: atom_id res chain seq x y z
N MET A 1 18.33 26.34 -8.06
CA MET A 1 16.92 26.10 -8.46
C MET A 1 16.62 24.63 -8.81
N ASN A 2 17.45 23.64 -8.44
CA ASN A 2 17.31 22.28 -8.99
C ASN A 2 17.12 21.16 -7.96
N GLN A 3 17.05 21.45 -6.65
CA GLN A 3 16.80 20.41 -5.65
C GLN A 3 15.31 20.22 -5.40
N LEU A 4 14.53 21.30 -5.24
CA LEU A 4 13.09 21.22 -4.98
C LEU A 4 12.36 20.40 -6.07
N VAL A 5 12.65 20.68 -7.35
CA VAL A 5 12.08 19.94 -8.49
C VAL A 5 12.46 18.47 -8.43
N ARG A 6 13.72 18.14 -8.14
CA ARG A 6 14.18 16.76 -7.97
C ARG A 6 13.43 16.04 -6.85
N TRP A 7 13.29 16.67 -5.67
CA TRP A 7 12.54 16.10 -4.55
C TRP A 7 11.05 15.89 -4.88
N ILE A 8 10.43 16.81 -5.61
CA ILE A 8 9.05 16.67 -6.10
C ILE A 8 8.94 15.46 -7.04
N ASN A 9 9.81 15.36 -8.04
CA ASN A 9 9.82 14.25 -8.99
C ASN A 9 10.03 12.90 -8.28
N THR A 10 11.03 12.80 -7.39
CA THR A 10 11.29 11.58 -6.62
C THR A 10 10.09 11.17 -5.77
N LYS A 11 9.41 12.12 -5.10
CA LYS A 11 8.17 11.84 -4.35
C LYS A 11 7.08 11.29 -5.28
N GLU A 12 6.90 11.89 -6.45
CA GLU A 12 5.88 11.47 -7.42
C GLU A 12 6.16 10.09 -8.00
N GLU A 13 7.41 9.78 -8.30
CA GLU A 13 7.86 8.47 -8.76
C GLU A 13 7.55 7.39 -7.71
N HIS A 14 7.96 7.58 -6.45
CA HIS A 14 7.69 6.61 -5.38
C HIS A 14 6.20 6.43 -5.13
N ALA A 15 5.42 7.52 -5.09
CA ALA A 15 3.98 7.41 -4.89
C ALA A 15 3.29 6.69 -6.06
N THR A 16 3.74 6.94 -7.31
CA THR A 16 3.25 6.21 -8.49
C THR A 16 3.58 4.74 -8.40
N PHE A 17 4.82 4.40 -8.01
CA PHE A 17 5.26 3.02 -7.87
C PHE A 17 4.43 2.24 -6.85
N ILE A 18 4.13 2.85 -5.69
CA ILE A 18 3.23 2.27 -4.69
C ILE A 18 1.85 2.00 -5.30
N GLN A 19 1.27 2.98 -6.00
CA GLN A 19 -0.04 2.81 -6.64
C GLN A 19 -0.05 1.66 -7.65
N SER A 20 0.98 1.55 -8.48
CA SER A 20 1.12 0.45 -9.45
C SER A 20 1.23 -0.91 -8.75
N ILE A 21 2.07 -1.06 -7.71
CA ILE A 21 2.16 -2.34 -6.98
C ILE A 21 0.82 -2.70 -6.33
N MET A 22 0.16 -1.76 -5.68
CA MET A 22 -1.13 -2.01 -5.03
C MET A 22 -2.19 -2.44 -6.04
N THR A 23 -2.19 -1.84 -7.24
CA THR A 23 -3.18 -2.12 -8.29
C THR A 23 -2.84 -3.39 -9.08
N ASP A 24 -1.67 -3.40 -9.70
CA ASP A 24 -1.31 -4.41 -10.72
C ASP A 24 -0.91 -5.74 -10.09
N TYR A 25 -0.31 -5.71 -8.89
CA TYR A 25 0.12 -6.92 -8.21
C TYR A 25 -0.87 -7.34 -7.14
N PHE A 26 -1.14 -6.49 -6.13
CA PHE A 26 -1.98 -6.93 -5.02
C PHE A 26 -3.45 -7.08 -5.40
N LEU A 27 -4.06 -6.03 -5.96
CA LEU A 27 -5.49 -6.03 -6.29
C LEU A 27 -5.80 -6.98 -7.45
N ALA A 28 -5.02 -6.93 -8.53
CA ALA A 28 -5.31 -7.72 -9.73
C ALA A 28 -4.83 -9.17 -9.65
N GLN A 29 -3.74 -9.48 -8.94
CA GLN A 29 -3.15 -10.84 -8.95
C GLN A 29 -3.25 -11.57 -7.61
N ARG A 30 -3.06 -10.88 -6.47
CA ARG A 30 -2.88 -11.55 -5.17
C ARG A 30 -4.16 -11.71 -4.37
N ILE A 31 -5.03 -10.70 -4.35
CA ILE A 31 -6.31 -10.78 -3.66
C ILE A 31 -7.27 -11.63 -4.50
N LYS A 32 -7.77 -12.72 -3.91
CA LYS A 32 -8.74 -13.59 -4.59
C LYS A 32 -10.17 -13.10 -4.34
N PRO A 33 -10.95 -12.78 -5.38
CA PRO A 33 -12.36 -12.44 -5.23
C PRO A 33 -13.13 -13.56 -4.53
N LYS A 34 -14.04 -13.16 -3.64
CA LYS A 34 -14.90 -14.06 -2.86
C LYS A 34 -16.37 -13.75 -3.11
N GLN A 35 -17.26 -14.73 -3.16
CA GLN A 35 -18.71 -14.44 -3.22
C GLN A 35 -19.26 -14.03 -1.85
N LYS A 36 -20.46 -13.42 -1.79
CA LYS A 36 -21.06 -12.91 -0.54
C LYS A 36 -21.13 -13.95 0.60
N ASN A 37 -21.39 -15.22 0.26
CA ASN A 37 -21.57 -16.30 1.22
C ASN A 37 -20.35 -17.23 1.30
N GLU A 38 -19.22 -16.85 0.72
CA GLU A 38 -18.00 -17.67 0.71
C GLU A 38 -17.17 -17.44 1.97
N ALA A 39 -16.59 -18.50 2.52
CA ALA A 39 -15.65 -18.38 3.64
C ALA A 39 -14.48 -17.45 3.28
N GLY A 40 -14.11 -16.56 4.21
CA GLY A 40 -13.07 -15.56 4.00
C GLY A 40 -13.53 -14.32 3.22
N ARG A 41 -14.83 -14.16 2.93
CA ARG A 41 -15.36 -12.95 2.25
C ARG A 41 -15.05 -11.66 3.01
N GLN A 42 -15.12 -11.66 4.34
CA GLN A 42 -14.83 -10.45 5.13
C GLN A 42 -13.37 -10.03 4.96
N GLN A 43 -12.42 -10.98 5.06
CA GLN A 43 -11.01 -10.71 4.82
C GLN A 43 -10.75 -10.16 3.41
N TYR A 44 -11.40 -10.71 2.39
CA TYR A 44 -11.33 -10.16 1.02
C TYR A 44 -11.79 -8.69 0.98
N VAL A 45 -12.91 -8.37 1.63
CA VAL A 45 -13.44 -7.00 1.68
C VAL A 45 -12.47 -6.07 2.40
N ASP A 46 -11.97 -6.48 3.57
CA ASP A 46 -11.07 -5.67 4.39
C ASP A 46 -9.75 -5.39 3.67
N GLN A 47 -9.17 -6.41 3.02
CA GLN A 47 -7.95 -6.26 2.21
C GLN A 47 -8.19 -5.32 1.02
N THR A 48 -9.32 -5.46 0.32
CA THR A 48 -9.66 -4.60 -0.83
C THR A 48 -9.88 -3.15 -0.41
N LEU A 49 -10.52 -2.93 0.75
CA LEU A 49 -10.71 -1.60 1.33
C LEU A 49 -9.36 -0.95 1.65
N LEU A 50 -8.45 -1.66 2.33
CA LEU A 50 -7.12 -1.14 2.64
C LEU A 50 -6.31 -0.81 1.39
N LEU A 51 -6.29 -1.68 0.38
CA LEU A 51 -5.61 -1.39 -0.89
C LEU A 51 -6.15 -0.11 -1.56
N GLN A 52 -7.47 0.05 -1.61
CA GLN A 52 -8.09 1.24 -2.18
C GLN A 52 -7.68 2.51 -1.40
N GLN A 53 -7.65 2.45 -0.07
CA GLN A 53 -7.20 3.56 0.76
C GLN A 53 -5.73 3.91 0.52
N ILE A 54 -4.84 2.91 0.37
CA ILE A 54 -3.42 3.12 0.05
C ILE A 54 -3.28 3.81 -1.32
N ILE A 55 -4.00 3.35 -2.34
CA ILE A 55 -3.97 3.94 -3.69
C ILE A 55 -4.40 5.41 -3.64
N VAL A 56 -5.45 5.74 -2.90
CA VAL A 56 -5.93 7.12 -2.73
C VAL A 56 -4.94 7.97 -1.93
N ALA A 57 -4.35 7.43 -0.85
CA ALA A 57 -3.34 8.13 -0.07
C ALA A 57 -2.08 8.42 -0.90
N GLY A 58 -1.63 7.46 -1.70
CA GLY A 58 -0.52 7.63 -2.66
C GLY A 58 -0.82 8.71 -3.70
N MET A 59 -2.02 8.71 -4.30
CA MET A 59 -2.47 9.77 -5.21
C MET A 59 -2.39 11.15 -4.54
N LYS A 60 -2.90 11.26 -3.30
CA LYS A 60 -2.88 12.52 -2.56
C LYS A 60 -1.46 12.96 -2.19
N CYS A 61 -0.53 12.03 -1.98
CA CYS A 61 0.89 12.34 -1.79
C CYS A 61 1.52 12.92 -3.06
N LYS A 62 1.12 12.48 -4.26
CA LYS A 62 1.56 13.08 -5.53
C LYS A 62 1.10 14.53 -5.63
N GLN A 63 -0.17 14.76 -5.35
CA GLN A 63 -0.85 16.05 -5.59
C GLN A 63 -0.50 17.16 -4.58
N THR A 64 0.18 16.88 -3.46
CA THR A 64 0.48 17.91 -2.46
C THR A 64 1.88 17.80 -1.86
N VAL A 65 2.38 18.93 -1.34
CA VAL A 65 3.63 19.04 -0.57
C VAL A 65 3.46 18.86 0.94
N ASP A 66 2.23 18.54 1.39
CA ASP A 66 1.92 18.31 2.80
C ASP A 66 2.56 17.00 3.31
N LYS A 67 3.29 17.12 4.42
CA LYS A 67 4.04 16.04 5.07
C LYS A 67 3.15 15.08 5.87
N SER A 68 1.89 15.42 6.14
CA SER A 68 0.94 14.54 6.86
C SER A 68 0.52 13.30 6.06
N LYS A 69 0.66 13.34 4.73
CA LYS A 69 0.15 12.30 3.83
C LYS A 69 1.07 11.08 3.69
N PRO A 70 2.40 11.22 3.62
CA PRO A 70 3.31 10.08 3.69
C PRO A 70 3.13 9.20 4.93
N GLU A 71 2.84 9.79 6.09
CA GLU A 71 2.56 9.04 7.33
C GLU A 71 1.33 8.14 7.19
N LEU A 72 0.25 8.66 6.58
CA LEU A 72 -0.96 7.87 6.33
C LEU A 72 -0.69 6.67 5.41
N VAL A 73 0.13 6.85 4.37
CA VAL A 73 0.52 5.72 3.49
C VAL A 73 1.24 4.65 4.28
N SER A 74 2.17 5.04 5.17
CA SER A 74 2.90 4.09 6.02
C SER A 74 1.99 3.35 7.00
N ILE A 75 1.06 4.05 7.66
CA ILE A 75 0.08 3.44 8.58
C ILE A 75 -0.77 2.40 7.84
N LEU A 76 -1.32 2.76 6.68
CA LEU A 76 -2.17 1.87 5.89
C LEU A 76 -1.40 0.66 5.36
N LEU A 77 -0.14 0.83 4.93
CA LEU A 77 0.72 -0.27 4.52
C LEU A 77 0.98 -1.25 5.67
N ASN A 78 1.25 -0.75 6.88
CA ASN A 78 1.44 -1.61 8.04
C ASN A 78 0.17 -2.39 8.37
N GLN A 79 -0.99 -1.74 8.35
CA GLN A 79 -2.29 -2.42 8.53
C GLN A 79 -2.53 -3.51 7.47
N PHE A 80 -2.16 -3.22 6.22
CA PHE A 80 -2.27 -4.20 5.14
C PHE A 80 -1.32 -5.38 5.33
N VAL A 81 -0.07 -5.15 5.75
CA VAL A 81 0.89 -6.22 6.08
C VAL A 81 0.34 -7.10 7.21
N GLU A 82 -0.19 -6.50 8.25
CA GLU A 82 -0.78 -7.21 9.40
C GLU A 82 -1.97 -8.09 9.01
N LEU A 83 -2.79 -7.62 8.08
CA LEU A 83 -3.99 -8.32 7.59
C LEU A 83 -3.70 -9.36 6.49
N TYR A 84 -2.68 -9.12 5.67
CA TYR A 84 -2.37 -9.95 4.50
C TYR A 84 -1.44 -11.12 4.84
N PHE A 85 -0.44 -10.90 5.69
CA PHE A 85 0.51 -11.94 6.09
C PHE A 85 0.06 -12.66 7.36
N ASN A 86 0.28 -13.97 7.39
CA ASN A 86 0.25 -14.75 8.63
C ASN A 86 1.57 -14.58 9.41
N GLU A 87 1.67 -15.15 10.61
CA GLU A 87 2.86 -14.99 11.49
C GLU A 87 4.18 -15.33 10.76
N HIS A 88 4.24 -16.45 10.05
CA HIS A 88 5.41 -16.84 9.26
C HIS A 88 5.75 -15.83 8.14
N GLY A 89 4.74 -15.22 7.51
CA GLY A 89 4.94 -14.17 6.52
C GLY A 89 5.51 -12.88 7.12
N LYS A 90 5.09 -12.53 8.34
CA LYS A 90 5.59 -11.34 9.07
C LYS A 90 7.04 -11.52 9.53
N GLU A 91 7.39 -12.71 10.01
CA GLU A 91 8.77 -13.05 10.39
C GLU A 91 9.75 -12.89 9.22
N HIS A 92 9.38 -13.38 8.03
CA HIS A 92 10.20 -13.23 6.83
C HIS A 92 10.37 -11.76 6.43
N LEU A 93 9.32 -10.95 6.52
CA LEU A 93 9.36 -9.53 6.20
C LEU A 93 10.26 -8.74 7.17
N ASN A 94 10.17 -9.05 8.46
CA ASN A 94 11.03 -8.46 9.50
C ASN A 94 12.51 -8.84 9.34
N ALA A 95 12.80 -10.06 8.88
CA ALA A 95 14.16 -10.50 8.58
C ALA A 95 14.77 -9.73 7.40
N MET A 96 13.98 -9.44 6.35
CA MET A 96 14.42 -8.66 5.20
C MET A 96 14.67 -7.18 5.53
N GLN A 97 13.98 -6.60 6.51
CA GLN A 97 14.19 -5.21 6.92
C GLN A 97 15.44 -4.98 7.79
N LYS A 98 16.00 -6.04 8.37
CA LYS A 98 17.17 -5.98 9.28
C LYS A 98 18.51 -6.23 8.56
N GLY A 99 18.50 -6.64 7.29
CA GLY A 99 19.69 -6.82 6.46
C GLY A 99 19.94 -5.63 5.56
#